data_AF-A0A7L5YZ61-F1
#
_entry.id   AF-A0A7L5YZ61-F1
#
_cell.length_a   1.000
_cell.length_b   1.000
_cell.length_c   1.000
_cell.angle_alpha   90.00
_cell.angle_beta   90.00
_cell.angle_gamma   90.00
#
_symmetry.space_group_name_H-M   'P 1'
#
loop_
_entity.id
_entity.type
_entity.pdbx_description
1 polymer ?
#
loop_
_entity_poly.entity_id
_entity_poly.type
_entity_poly.pdbx_seq_one_letter_code
_entity_poly.pdbx_strand_id
1 'polypeptide(L)'
;MDFSKQAMNHLLGQLESLGYLYREPDPTDGRTKVVRLTDRGRRAQEIVFKVARDLDDELREHLGEASHEALRRCLLHFDGFLRDHPLRAARSRVSIESGGSTDW
;
A
#
# COMPACT_ATOMS: atom_id res chain seq x y z
N MET A 1 3.57 4.33 2.45
CA MET A 1 4.40 3.14 2.23
C MET A 1 5.13 3.36 0.92
N ASP A 2 6.43 3.63 0.96
CA ASP A 2 7.21 3.90 -0.26
C ASP A 2 7.64 2.55 -0.86
N PHE A 3 7.13 2.26 -2.06
CA PHE A 3 7.56 1.14 -2.87
C PHE A 3 8.27 1.68 -4.11
N SER A 4 9.35 1.04 -4.53
CA SER A 4 9.93 1.36 -5.84
C SER A 4 8.92 1.05 -6.95
N LYS A 5 8.99 1.79 -8.07
CA LYS A 5 8.11 1.55 -9.22
C LYS A 5 8.25 0.12 -9.75
N GLN A 6 9.46 -0.44 -9.68
CA GLN A 6 9.76 -1.81 -10.09
C GLN A 6 9.07 -2.82 -9.16
N ALA A 7 9.17 -2.64 -7.84
CA ALA A 7 8.51 -3.53 -6.87
C ALA A 7 6.99 -3.45 -7.00
N MET A 8 6.44 -2.25 -7.19
CA MET A 8 5.00 -2.06 -7.42
C MET A 8 4.54 -2.76 -8.70
N ASN A 9 5.27 -2.59 -9.81
CA ASN A 9 4.93 -3.24 -11.07
C ASN A 9 4.99 -4.77 -10.98
N HIS A 10 5.98 -5.30 -10.26
CA HIS A 10 6.11 -6.74 -10.00
C HIS A 10 4.92 -7.27 -9.20
N LEU A 11 4.59 -6.63 -8.07
CA LEU A 11 3.44 -7.00 -7.25
C LEU A 11 2.13 -6.97 -8.04
N LEU A 12 1.89 -5.88 -8.78
CA LEU A 12 0.70 -5.77 -9.62
C LEU A 12 0.65 -6.89 -10.67
N GLY A 13 1.81 -7.32 -11.20
CA GLY A 13 1.88 -8.40 -12.19
C GLY A 13 1.52 -9.75 -11.58
N GLN A 14 1.96 -10.01 -10.35
CA GLN A 14 1.57 -11.20 -9.60
C GLN A 14 0.07 -11.22 -9.26
N LEU A 15 -0.48 -10.09 -8.83
CA LEU A 15 -1.92 -10.00 -8.51
C LEU A 15 -2.80 -10.16 -9.76
N GLU A 16 -2.32 -9.68 -10.91
CA GLU A 16 -2.96 -9.85 -12.21
C GLU A 16 -2.93 -11.32 -12.66
N SER A 17 -1.78 -11.99 -12.57
CA SER A 17 -1.66 -13.42 -12.94
C SER A 17 -2.48 -14.34 -12.05
N LEU A 18 -2.69 -13.95 -10.79
CA LEU A 18 -3.56 -14.65 -9.84
C LEU A 18 -5.05 -14.27 -9.97
N GLY A 19 -5.40 -13.38 -10.91
CA GLY A 19 -6.77 -13.01 -11.22
C GLY A 19 -7.46 -12.12 -10.18
N TYR A 20 -6.71 -11.39 -9.35
CA TYR A 20 -7.27 -10.44 -8.38
C TYR A 20 -7.51 -9.05 -8.98
N LEU A 21 -6.76 -8.68 -10.02
CA LEU A 21 -6.90 -7.40 -10.69
C LEU A 21 -6.65 -7.54 -12.19
N TYR A 22 -6.99 -6.50 -12.93
CA TYR A 22 -6.60 -6.32 -14.33
C TYR A 22 -6.22 -4.85 -14.58
N ARG A 23 -5.50 -4.59 -15.67
CA ARG A 23 -5.11 -3.25 -16.08
C ARG A 23 -5.67 -2.91 -17.45
N GLU A 24 -6.26 -1.72 -17.57
CA GLU A 24 -6.79 -1.17 -18.81
C GLU A 24 -6.18 0.21 -19.10
N PRO A 25 -6.06 0.64 -20.37
CA PRO A 25 -5.68 2.00 -20.69
C PRO A 25 -6.66 3.00 -20.06
N ASP A 26 -6.15 4.12 -19.56
CA ASP A 26 -7.00 5.21 -19.11
C ASP A 26 -7.78 5.78 -20.32
N PRO A 27 -9.13 5.89 -20.24
CA PRO A 27 -9.95 6.39 -21.35
C PRO A 27 -9.70 7.87 -21.68
N THR A 28 -9.05 8.62 -20.79
CA THR A 28 -8.70 10.04 -20.98
C THR A 28 -7.23 10.23 -21.35
N ASP A 29 -6.35 9.30 -20.98
CA ASP A 29 -4.92 9.31 -21.33
C ASP A 29 -4.38 7.89 -21.53
N GLY A 30 -4.37 7.43 -22.79
CA GLY A 30 -3.90 6.08 -23.13
C GLY A 30 -2.43 5.76 -22.78
N ARG A 31 -1.64 6.74 -22.30
CA ARG A 31 -0.29 6.50 -21.77
C ARG A 31 -0.31 6.00 -20.32
N THR A 32 -1.44 6.15 -19.63
CA THR A 32 -1.64 5.72 -18.25
C THR A 32 -2.46 4.44 -18.22
N LYS A 33 -2.16 3.54 -17.28
CA LYS A 33 -2.96 2.32 -17.03
C LYS A 33 -3.71 2.46 -15.72
N VAL A 34 -5.01 2.15 -15.74
CA VAL A 34 -5.86 2.09 -14.56
C VAL A 34 -5.89 0.65 -14.05
N VAL A 35 -5.70 0.48 -12.74
CA VAL A 35 -5.82 -0.82 -12.07
C VAL A 35 -7.27 -0.99 -11.59
N ARG A 36 -7.87 -2.13 -11.92
CA ARG A 36 -9.24 -2.48 -11.54
C ARG A 36 -9.24 -3.84 -10.84
N LEU A 37 -10.07 -3.99 -9.80
CA LEU A 37 -10.27 -5.28 -9.14
C LEU A 37 -11.24 -6.15 -9.95
N THR A 38 -10.94 -7.44 -10.04
CA THR A 38 -11.91 -8.46 -10.45
C THR A 38 -12.92 -8.71 -9.33
N ASP A 39 -13.93 -9.55 -9.57
CA ASP A 39 -14.82 -10.03 -8.50
C ASP A 39 -14.04 -10.76 -7.40
N ARG A 40 -13.04 -11.56 -7.78
CA ARG A 40 -12.14 -12.23 -6.83
C ARG A 40 -11.34 -11.20 -6.03
N GLY A 41 -10.85 -10.16 -6.69
CA GLY A 41 -10.18 -9.02 -6.06
C GLY A 41 -11.03 -8.32 -5.01
N ARG A 42 -12.28 -8.02 -5.35
CA ARG A 42 -13.24 -7.40 -4.41
C ARG A 42 -13.49 -8.27 -3.19
N ARG A 43 -13.77 -9.58 -3.37
CA ARG A 43 -13.97 -10.49 -2.24
C ARG A 43 -12.72 -10.59 -1.35
N ALA A 44 -11.52 -10.62 -1.94
CA ALA A 44 -10.28 -10.61 -1.17
C ALA A 44 -10.13 -9.32 -0.36
N GLN A 45 -10.42 -8.17 -0.98
CA GLN A 45 -10.39 -6.87 -0.32
C GLN A 45 -11.40 -6.80 0.85
N GLU A 46 -12.61 -7.32 0.68
CA GLU A 46 -13.62 -7.42 1.73
C GLU A 46 -13.14 -8.24 2.93
N ILE A 47 -12.49 -9.39 2.68
CA ILE A 47 -11.90 -10.23 3.72
C ILE A 47 -10.81 -9.47 4.47
N VAL A 48 -9.89 -8.81 3.75
CA VAL A 48 -8.82 -8.02 4.37
C VAL A 48 -9.39 -6.92 5.26
N PHE A 49 -10.38 -6.17 4.78
CA PHE A 49 -11.02 -5.13 5.60
C PHE A 49 -11.82 -5.69 6.77
N LYS A 50 -12.43 -6.86 6.62
CA LYS A 50 -13.11 -7.51 7.73
C LYS A 50 -12.10 -7.86 8.83
N VAL A 51 -11.02 -8.56 8.51
CA VAL A 51 -9.99 -8.93 9.49
C VAL A 51 -9.40 -7.71 10.18
N ALA A 52 -9.15 -6.63 9.42
CA ALA A 52 -8.64 -5.39 10.00
C ALA A 52 -9.63 -4.73 10.98
N ARG A 53 -10.94 -4.77 10.67
CA ARG A 53 -11.98 -4.27 11.58
C ARG A 53 -12.13 -5.14 12.82
N ASP A 54 -12.16 -6.46 12.63
CA ASP A 54 -12.30 -7.40 13.74
C ASP A 54 -11.16 -7.20 14.76
N LEU A 55 -9.92 -7.01 14.28
CA LEU A 55 -8.77 -6.67 15.14
C LEU A 55 -8.89 -5.30 15.82
N ASP A 56 -9.39 -4.28 15.11
CA ASP A 56 -9.60 -2.95 15.70
C ASP A 56 -10.66 -2.99 16.81
N ASP A 57 -11.72 -3.78 16.61
CA ASP A 57 -12.80 -3.97 17.57
C ASP A 57 -12.30 -4.74 18.81
N GLU A 58 -11.51 -5.79 18.63
CA GLU A 58 -10.85 -6.52 19.74
C GLU A 58 -9.95 -5.59 20.58
N LEU A 59 -9.18 -4.72 19.92
CA LEU A 59 -8.33 -3.74 20.60
C LEU A 59 -9.18 -2.69 21.34
N ARG A 60 -10.29 -2.24 20.75
CA ARG A 60 -11.23 -1.31 21.39
C ARG A 60 -11.88 -1.92 22.62
N GLU A 61 -12.31 -3.18 22.54
CA GLU A 61 -12.88 -3.90 23.68
C GLU A 61 -11.86 -4.07 24.82
N HIS A 62 -10.61 -4.41 24.48
CA HIS A 62 -9.56 -4.62 25.48
C HIS A 62 -9.10 -3.33 26.16
N LEU A 63 -8.93 -2.24 25.41
CA LEU A 63 -8.36 -0.97 25.91
C LEU A 63 -9.42 0.01 26.43
N GLY A 64 -10.68 -0.16 26.00
CA GLY A 64 -11.73 0.83 26.13
C GLY A 64 -11.59 1.99 25.15
N GLU A 65 -12.71 2.67 24.88
CA GLU A 65 -12.83 3.69 23.83
C GLU A 65 -11.80 4.82 23.95
N ALA A 66 -11.62 5.38 25.15
CA ALA A 66 -10.74 6.52 25.37
C ALA A 66 -9.25 6.21 25.09
N SER A 67 -8.79 5.04 25.52
CA SER A 67 -7.41 4.59 25.32
C SER A 67 -7.16 4.18 23.87
N HIS A 68 -8.12 3.50 23.24
CA HIS A 68 -8.07 3.13 21.82
C HIS A 68 -7.92 4.37 20.92
N GLU A 69 -8.75 5.37 21.14
CA GLU A 69 -8.72 6.61 20.35
C GLU A 69 -7.45 7.44 20.65
N ALA A 70 -6.93 7.42 21.88
CA ALA A 70 -5.62 8.01 22.19
C ALA A 70 -4.47 7.32 21.44
N LEU A 71 -4.45 5.98 21.40
CA LEU A 71 -3.48 5.20 20.62
C LEU A 71 -3.57 5.55 19.13
N ARG A 72 -4.78 5.57 18.57
CA ARG A 72 -5.02 5.91 17.17
C ARG A 72 -4.46 7.28 16.82
N ARG A 73 -4.72 8.31 17.64
CA ARG A 73 -4.16 9.66 17.45
C ARG A 73 -2.63 9.66 17.50
N CYS A 74 -2.03 8.96 18.45
CA CYS A 74 -0.57 8.87 18.56
C CYS A 74 0.05 8.20 17.34
N LEU A 75 -0.53 7.11 16.82
CA LEU A 75 -0.05 6.44 15.61
C LEU A 75 -0.17 7.32 14.37
N LEU A 76 -1.28 8.07 14.22
CA LEU A 76 -1.45 9.01 13.11
C LEU A 76 -0.44 10.18 13.18
N HIS A 77 -0.23 10.72 14.38
CA HIS A 77 0.77 11.77 14.59
C HIS A 77 2.18 11.25 14.26
N PHE A 78 2.49 10.02 14.67
CA PHE A 78 3.77 9.38 14.38
C PHE A 78 3.96 9.05 12.89
N ASP A 79 2.92 8.63 12.15
CA ASP A 79 3.04 8.47 10.68
C ASP A 79 3.36 9.80 9.99
N GLY A 80 2.70 10.89 10.42
CA GLY A 80 3.00 12.24 9.94
C GLY A 80 4.47 12.60 10.18
N PHE A 81 4.92 12.44 11.43
CA PHE A 81 6.33 12.65 11.77
C PHE A 81 7.28 11.81 10.90
N LEU A 82 7.02 10.51 10.75
CA LEU A 82 7.86 9.63 9.95
C LEU A 82 7.90 10.05 8.48
N ARG A 83 6.78 10.48 7.90
CA ARG A 83 6.70 10.93 6.50
C ARG A 83 7.59 12.14 6.24
N ASP A 84 7.64 13.07 7.18
CA ASP A 84 8.43 14.30 7.07
C ASP A 84 9.88 14.09 7.53
N HIS A 85 10.20 12.92 8.09
CA HIS A 85 11.50 12.63 8.66
C HIS A 85 12.59 12.32 7.61
N PRO A 86 13.80 12.91 7.71
CA PRO A 86 14.89 12.75 6.75
C PRO A 86 15.37 11.30 6.57
N LEU A 87 15.15 10.42 7.55
CA LEU A 87 15.50 8.99 7.44
C LEU A 87 14.68 8.25 6.36
N ARG A 88 13.47 8.71 6.01
CA ARG A 88 12.73 8.15 4.86
C ARG A 88 13.25 8.70 3.54
N ALA A 89 13.59 9.99 3.48
CA ALA A 89 14.19 10.62 2.30
C ALA A 89 15.57 10.04 1.94
N ALA A 90 16.33 9.55 2.93
CA ALA A 90 17.61 8.88 2.69
C ALA A 90 17.45 7.48 2.07
N ARG A 91 16.42 6.71 2.45
CA ARG A 91 16.17 5.34 1.94
C ARG A 91 15.67 5.31 0.49
N SER A 92 14.97 6.35 0.04
CA SER A 92 14.54 6.46 -1.36
C SER A 92 15.69 6.80 -2.32
N ARG A 93 16.74 7.49 -1.84
CA ARG A 93 17.93 7.86 -2.65
C ARG A 93 18.93 6.71 -2.82
N VAL A 94 19.10 5.87 -1.81
CA VAL A 94 20.02 4.72 -1.85
C VAL A 94 19.56 3.62 -2.83
N SER A 95 18.29 3.62 -3.26
CA SER A 95 17.73 2.61 -4.18
C SER A 95 17.85 2.96 -5.68
N ILE A 96 18.52 4.06 -6.06
CA ILE A 96 18.67 4.48 -7.47
C ILE A 96 20.09 4.27 -8.03
N GLU A 97 21.11 3.99 -7.20
CA GLU A 97 22.52 3.89 -7.67
C GLU A 97 23.06 2.45 -7.82
N SER A 98 22.21 1.43 -7.92
CA SER A 98 22.63 0.07 -8.27
C SER A 98 21.89 -0.47 -9.48
N GLY A 99 22.20 0.13 -10.63
CA GLY A 99 21.75 -0.32 -11.95
C GLY A 99 22.76 0.12 -13.01
N GLY A 100 23.98 -0.42 -12.91
CA GLY A 100 25.01 -0.22 -13.91
C GLY A 100 24.56 -0.72 -15.28
N SER A 101 24.92 0.07 -16.30
CA SER A 101 25.32 -0.32 -17.65
C SER A 101 25.23 -1.82 -17.96
N THR A 102 24.37 -2.18 -18.91
CA THR A 102 24.75 -2.96 -20.09
C THR A 102 23.69 -2.77 -21.18
N ASP A 103 24.17 -2.58 -22.40
CA ASP A 103 23.44 -2.41 -23.65
C ASP A 103 22.44 -3.53 -23.98
N TRP A 104 21.47 -3.13 -24.83
CA TRP A 104 20.40 -3.87 -25.54
C TRP A 104 19.06 -4.07 -24.80
#